data_AF-A0A5J6QS36-F1
#
_entry.id   AF-A0A5J6QS36-F1
#
_cell.length_a   1.000
_cell.length_b   1.000
_cell.length_c   1.000
_cell.angle_alpha   90.00
_cell.angle_beta   90.00
_cell.angle_gamma   90.00
#
_symmetry.space_group_name_H-M   'P 1'
#
loop_
_entity.id
_entity.type
_entity.pdbx_description
1 polymer ?
#
loop_
_entity_poly.entity_id
_entity_poly.type
_entity_poly.pdbx_seq_one_letter_code
_entity_poly.pdbx_strand_id
1 'polypeptide(L)'
;MLKRNWRHLLLILIVLLVGTILLFWSRPTPQAKLHHLKASDGSPMTLANPAGAVQRRVLLMANGDQRLADADLLALARSSNARLLQLDLPASDCAAQQERLQQARETLEGEPSLVAGIGAGASFAWRWLAGQGSDNAQALSIDFSLDTPDCPAALPQKAPHGHWLAAWNDNPDDPSAAFARNQPNAETLISDYDTRLTQLLRQRLQSLLQDQGEPLPVVEVPATRPTGTVTLFYSGDGGWRDLDRAVADEMAKRDYPVVGIDALRYFWQHKSPEQGAADLSRLMKEYRGKWGAKRFVLAGYSFGADVLPALYNRLPKADQDQVDAILLLALARSGSFEIEVQGWLGKAGQEAATGPELEKLPASKVLCVFGKEEVSESGCTQPGAVGENLELPGGHHYDENYPALAEKLLAAVAKRQESVAKD
;
A
#
# COMPACT_ATOMS: atom_id res chain seq x y z
N MET A 1 -59.46 -37.21 -23.82
CA MET A 1 -58.36 -37.99 -23.22
C MET A 1 -57.14 -37.17 -22.75
N LEU A 2 -57.02 -35.87 -23.07
CA LEU A 2 -55.88 -35.05 -22.60
C LEU A 2 -55.92 -34.60 -21.12
N LYS A 3 -57.08 -34.59 -20.45
CA LYS A 3 -57.19 -34.08 -19.05
C LYS A 3 -56.62 -35.01 -17.97
N ARG A 4 -56.39 -36.30 -18.25
CA ARG A 4 -55.97 -37.30 -17.23
C ARG A 4 -54.44 -37.48 -17.13
N ASN A 5 -53.68 -37.11 -18.16
CA ASN A 5 -52.22 -37.34 -18.19
C ASN A 5 -51.37 -36.12 -17.85
N TRP A 6 -51.97 -34.94 -17.66
CA TRP A 6 -51.21 -33.71 -17.38
C TRP A 6 -50.48 -33.75 -16.03
N ARG A 7 -51.04 -34.42 -15.01
CA ARG A 7 -50.37 -34.62 -13.71
C ARG A 7 -49.11 -35.48 -13.83
N HIS A 8 -49.13 -36.50 -14.70
CA HIS A 8 -47.95 -37.34 -14.96
C HIS A 8 -46.88 -36.59 -15.76
N LEU A 9 -47.28 -35.77 -16.73
CA LEU A 9 -46.37 -34.88 -17.45
C LEU A 9 -45.72 -33.83 -16.52
N LEU A 10 -46.50 -33.25 -15.60
CA LEU A 10 -46.01 -32.30 -14.59
C LEU A 10 -44.99 -32.97 -13.64
N LEU A 11 -45.29 -34.18 -13.16
CA LEU A 11 -44.37 -34.96 -12.33
C LEU A 11 -43.06 -35.28 -13.05
N ILE A 12 -43.11 -35.70 -14.32
CA ILE A 12 -41.91 -35.94 -15.13
C ILE A 12 -41.10 -34.66 -15.30
N LEU A 13 -41.76 -33.52 -15.56
CA LEU A 13 -41.09 -32.23 -15.70
C LEU A 13 -40.40 -31.82 -14.40
N ILE A 14 -41.05 -32.02 -13.25
CA ILE A 14 -40.48 -31.73 -11.93
C ILE A 14 -39.28 -32.65 -11.64
N VAL A 15 -39.38 -33.94 -11.93
CA VAL A 15 -38.27 -34.89 -11.74
C VAL A 15 -37.09 -34.54 -12.64
N LEU A 16 -37.35 -34.15 -13.90
CA LEU A 16 -36.30 -33.67 -14.81
C LEU A 16 -35.67 -32.36 -14.31
N LEU A 17 -36.47 -31.42 -13.79
CA LEU A 17 -35.98 -30.15 -13.25
C LEU A 17 -35.15 -30.35 -11.97
N VAL A 18 -35.62 -31.20 -11.06
CA VAL A 18 -34.87 -31.56 -9.85
C VAL A 18 -33.60 -32.32 -10.23
N GLY A 19 -33.68 -33.23 -11.20
CA GLY A 19 -32.53 -33.94 -11.75
C GLY A 19 -31.49 -33.02 -12.35
N THR A 20 -31.90 -32.00 -13.14
CA THR A 20 -30.98 -31.01 -13.71
C THR A 20 -30.40 -30.06 -12.66
N ILE A 21 -31.18 -29.65 -11.65
CA ILE A 21 -30.68 -28.86 -10.52
C ILE A 21 -29.65 -29.66 -9.72
N LEU A 22 -29.93 -30.92 -9.38
CA LEU A 22 -28.99 -31.80 -8.68
C LEU A 22 -27.73 -32.06 -9.52
N LEU A 23 -27.86 -32.22 -10.83
CA LEU A 23 -26.71 -32.35 -11.74
C LEU A 23 -25.88 -31.07 -11.79
N PHE A 24 -26.50 -29.89 -11.73
CA PHE A 24 -25.77 -28.63 -11.68
C PHE A 24 -25.08 -28.42 -10.33
N TRP A 25 -25.71 -28.82 -9.23
CA TRP A 25 -25.17 -28.71 -7.87
C TRP A 25 -24.10 -29.76 -7.55
N SER A 26 -24.10 -30.90 -8.24
CA SER A 26 -23.12 -31.98 -8.05
C SER A 26 -21.90 -31.88 -8.96
N ARG A 27 -21.84 -30.89 -9.87
CA ARG A 27 -20.63 -30.65 -10.66
C ARG A 27 -19.50 -30.22 -9.72
N PRO A 28 -18.33 -30.88 -9.77
CA PRO A 28 -17.17 -30.44 -9.00
C PRO A 28 -16.85 -29.00 -9.39
N THR A 29 -16.65 -28.15 -8.39
CA THR A 29 -16.24 -26.77 -8.62
C THR A 29 -14.95 -26.78 -9.42
N PRO A 30 -14.88 -26.09 -10.58
CA PRO A 30 -13.64 -26.02 -11.33
C PRO A 30 -12.54 -25.44 -10.42
N GLN A 31 -11.38 -26.08 -10.44
CA GLN A 31 -10.23 -25.73 -9.60
C GLN A 31 -9.09 -25.24 -10.49
N ALA A 32 -8.31 -24.29 -9.97
CA ALA A 32 -7.04 -23.92 -10.59
C ALA A 32 -6.10 -25.14 -10.61
N LYS A 33 -5.25 -25.22 -11.64
CA LYS A 33 -4.34 -26.36 -11.85
C LYS A 33 -2.93 -25.88 -12.08
N LEU A 34 -1.97 -26.65 -11.58
CA LEU A 34 -0.54 -26.47 -11.89
C LEU A 34 -0.06 -27.49 -12.90
N HIS A 35 0.83 -27.04 -13.77
CA HIS A 35 1.58 -27.88 -14.69
C HIS A 35 3.06 -27.53 -14.57
N HIS A 36 3.88 -28.52 -14.23
CA HIS A 36 5.33 -28.40 -14.28
C HIS A 36 5.79 -28.81 -15.68
N LEU A 37 6.44 -27.87 -16.34
CA LEU A 37 6.91 -27.97 -17.72
C LEU A 37 8.43 -27.77 -17.73
N LYS A 38 9.04 -28.04 -18.89
CA LYS A 38 10.44 -27.69 -19.15
C LYS A 38 10.52 -26.78 -20.36
N ALA A 39 11.37 -25.78 -20.25
CA ALA A 39 11.77 -24.92 -21.34
C ALA A 39 12.54 -25.70 -22.43
N SER A 40 12.80 -25.05 -23.56
CA SER A 40 13.59 -25.61 -24.66
C SER A 40 15.02 -26.01 -24.24
N ASP A 41 15.61 -25.27 -23.30
CA ASP A 41 16.92 -25.53 -22.70
C ASP A 41 16.86 -26.46 -21.47
N GLY A 42 15.69 -26.98 -21.13
CA GLY A 42 15.47 -27.87 -20.00
C GLY A 42 15.23 -27.18 -18.65
N SER A 43 15.29 -25.84 -18.58
CA SER A 43 15.01 -25.08 -17.35
C SER A 43 13.55 -25.25 -16.88
N PRO A 44 13.28 -25.18 -15.57
CA PRO A 44 11.95 -25.43 -15.03
C PRO A 44 10.96 -24.30 -15.35
N MET A 45 9.78 -24.68 -15.84
CA MET A 45 8.64 -23.79 -16.00
C MET A 45 7.46 -24.29 -15.15
N THR A 46 6.73 -23.38 -14.52
CA THR A 46 5.52 -23.70 -13.76
C THR A 46 4.36 -22.87 -14.32
N LEU A 47 3.35 -23.54 -14.89
CA LEU A 47 2.15 -22.91 -15.42
C LEU A 47 0.97 -23.14 -14.45
N ALA A 48 0.38 -22.05 -13.96
CA ALA A 48 -0.85 -22.06 -13.18
C ALA A 48 -2.03 -21.60 -14.05
N ASN A 49 -3.00 -22.49 -14.24
CA ASN A 49 -4.22 -22.23 -14.98
C ASN A 49 -5.38 -21.93 -14.01
N PRO A 50 -6.17 -20.87 -14.26
CA PRO A 50 -7.34 -20.57 -13.45
C PRO A 50 -8.46 -21.58 -13.69
N ALA A 51 -9.41 -21.65 -12.76
CA ALA A 51 -10.61 -22.46 -12.90
C ALA A 51 -11.59 -21.90 -13.97
N GLY A 52 -11.65 -20.57 -14.08
CA GLY A 52 -12.55 -19.85 -14.97
C GLY A 52 -11.90 -19.43 -16.29
N ALA A 53 -12.59 -18.54 -17.01
CA ALA A 53 -12.03 -17.91 -18.20
C ALA A 53 -10.79 -17.06 -17.85
N VAL A 54 -9.74 -17.16 -18.66
CA VAL A 54 -8.50 -16.41 -18.46
C VAL A 54 -8.76 -14.92 -18.64
N GLN A 55 -8.66 -14.15 -17.55
CA GLN A 55 -8.85 -12.70 -17.57
C GLN A 55 -7.54 -11.94 -17.78
N ARG A 56 -6.44 -12.46 -17.24
CA ARG A 56 -5.09 -11.89 -17.38
C ARG A 56 -4.06 -12.99 -17.65
N ARG A 57 -2.99 -12.62 -18.34
CA ARG A 57 -1.82 -13.47 -18.57
C ARG A 57 -0.63 -12.84 -17.87
N VAL A 58 0.01 -13.59 -16.99
CA VAL A 58 1.10 -13.09 -16.15
C VAL A 58 2.35 -13.92 -16.41
N LEU A 59 3.46 -13.24 -16.65
CA LEU A 59 4.77 -13.84 -16.80
C LEU A 59 5.65 -13.45 -15.61
N LEU A 60 6.18 -14.44 -14.90
CA LEU A 60 7.04 -14.27 -13.74
C LEU A 60 8.46 -14.72 -14.08
N MET A 61 9.39 -13.78 -14.05
CA MET A 61 10.84 -13.97 -14.21
C MET A 61 11.49 -14.04 -12.83
N ALA A 62 11.61 -15.26 -12.30
CA ALA A 62 12.19 -15.49 -10.98
C ALA A 62 13.02 -16.77 -11.00
N ASN A 63 14.29 -16.67 -10.62
CA ASN A 63 15.26 -17.76 -10.73
C ASN A 63 15.46 -18.44 -9.37
N GLY A 64 15.71 -19.75 -9.36
CA GLY A 64 16.17 -20.46 -8.16
C GLY A 64 15.28 -20.25 -6.93
N ASP A 65 15.86 -19.69 -5.85
CA ASP A 65 15.21 -19.43 -4.57
C ASP A 65 14.24 -18.23 -4.60
N GLN A 66 14.25 -17.43 -5.68
CA GLN A 66 13.31 -16.33 -5.89
C GLN A 66 11.97 -16.80 -6.48
N ARG A 67 11.85 -18.07 -6.87
CA ARG A 67 10.61 -18.65 -7.40
C ARG A 67 9.51 -18.65 -6.35
N LEU A 68 8.30 -18.25 -6.74
CA LEU A 68 7.12 -18.43 -5.89
C LEU A 68 6.81 -19.92 -5.73
N ALA A 69 6.30 -20.28 -4.55
CA ALA A 69 5.86 -21.62 -4.27
C ALA A 69 4.59 -21.96 -5.06
N ASP A 70 4.40 -23.25 -5.36
CA ASP A 70 3.23 -23.78 -6.06
C ASP A 70 1.90 -23.35 -5.43
N ALA A 71 1.83 -23.35 -4.10
CA ALA A 71 0.65 -22.92 -3.36
C ALA A 71 0.30 -21.44 -3.63
N ASP A 72 1.31 -20.57 -3.76
CA ASP A 72 1.11 -19.15 -4.05
C ASP A 72 0.63 -18.93 -5.48
N LEU A 73 1.23 -19.64 -6.46
CA LEU A 73 0.80 -19.58 -7.86
C LEU A 73 -0.65 -20.05 -8.02
N LEU A 74 -1.04 -21.13 -7.33
CA LEU A 74 -2.44 -21.61 -7.32
C LEU A 74 -3.38 -20.59 -6.67
N ALA A 75 -2.99 -19.99 -5.56
CA ALA A 75 -3.80 -18.99 -4.86
C ALA A 75 -4.02 -17.74 -5.74
N LEU A 76 -2.98 -17.27 -6.43
CA LEU A 76 -3.07 -16.17 -7.39
C LEU A 76 -3.99 -16.53 -8.55
N ALA A 77 -3.77 -17.66 -9.22
CA ALA A 77 -4.59 -18.09 -10.36
C ALA A 77 -6.08 -18.23 -9.98
N ARG A 78 -6.36 -18.76 -8.77
CA ARG A 78 -7.71 -18.93 -8.26
C ARG A 78 -8.39 -17.60 -7.92
N SER A 79 -7.69 -16.67 -7.28
CA SER A 79 -8.28 -15.44 -6.77
C SER A 79 -8.53 -14.37 -7.84
N SER A 80 -7.78 -14.39 -8.95
CA SER A 80 -7.85 -13.37 -9.99
C SER A 80 -8.24 -13.89 -11.39
N ASN A 81 -8.51 -15.18 -11.53
CA ASN A 81 -8.67 -15.83 -12.85
C ASN A 81 -7.53 -15.54 -13.83
N ALA A 82 -6.32 -15.31 -13.30
CA ALA A 82 -5.12 -15.11 -14.10
C ALA A 82 -4.49 -16.45 -14.48
N ARG A 83 -3.96 -16.54 -15.70
CA ARG A 83 -3.06 -17.60 -16.13
C ARG A 83 -1.63 -17.13 -15.92
N LEU A 84 -0.89 -17.80 -15.04
CA LEU A 84 0.47 -17.39 -14.65
C LEU A 84 1.48 -18.40 -15.14
N LEU A 85 2.56 -17.91 -15.75
CA LEU A 85 3.72 -18.72 -16.12
C LEU A 85 4.93 -18.19 -15.37
N GLN A 86 5.56 -19.04 -14.57
CA GLN A 86 6.82 -18.76 -13.91
C GLN A 86 7.96 -19.52 -14.57
N LEU A 87 9.04 -18.81 -14.88
CA LEU A 87 10.19 -19.36 -15.57
C LEU A 87 11.50 -18.69 -15.14
N ASP A 88 12.61 -19.40 -15.36
CA ASP A 88 13.94 -18.87 -15.10
C ASP A 88 14.39 -17.99 -16.28
N LEU A 89 14.90 -16.82 -15.95
CA LEU A 89 15.50 -15.88 -16.88
C LEU A 89 16.95 -16.31 -17.18
N PRO A 90 17.33 -16.56 -18.46
CA PRO A 90 18.72 -16.79 -18.83
C PRO A 90 19.62 -15.63 -18.38
N ALA A 91 20.70 -15.93 -17.66
CA ALA A 91 21.56 -14.89 -17.09
C ALA A 91 22.40 -14.21 -18.18
N SER A 92 22.36 -12.88 -18.22
CA SER A 92 23.26 -12.04 -19.03
C SER A 92 23.27 -12.34 -20.54
N ASP A 93 22.17 -12.85 -21.11
CA ASP A 93 22.05 -13.17 -22.54
C ASP A 93 20.75 -12.61 -23.11
N CYS A 94 20.84 -11.49 -23.83
CA CYS A 94 19.66 -10.82 -24.37
C CYS A 94 18.92 -11.66 -25.43
N ALA A 95 19.64 -12.46 -26.23
CA ALA A 95 19.01 -13.25 -27.29
C ALA A 95 18.23 -14.43 -26.68
N ALA A 96 18.85 -15.14 -25.74
CA ALA A 96 18.19 -16.23 -25.01
C ALA A 96 16.98 -15.73 -24.22
N GLN A 97 17.04 -14.52 -23.65
CA GLN A 97 15.90 -13.90 -22.96
C GLN A 97 14.73 -13.57 -23.90
N GLN A 98 15.01 -13.12 -25.13
CA GLN A 98 13.96 -12.88 -26.14
C GLN A 98 13.34 -14.19 -26.63
N GLU A 99 14.15 -15.23 -26.85
CA GLU A 99 13.63 -16.58 -27.16
C GLU A 99 12.76 -17.11 -26.01
N ARG A 100 13.17 -16.88 -24.76
CA ARG A 100 12.39 -17.25 -23.58
C ARG A 100 11.04 -16.53 -23.54
N LEU A 101 11.00 -15.24 -23.87
CA LEU A 101 9.75 -14.48 -23.96
C LEU A 101 8.83 -15.03 -25.05
N GLN A 102 9.38 -15.42 -26.20
CA GLN A 102 8.59 -16.03 -27.27
C GLN A 102 7.98 -17.37 -26.84
N GLN A 103 8.76 -18.23 -26.19
CA GLN A 103 8.26 -19.48 -25.63
C GLN A 103 7.18 -19.24 -24.54
N ALA A 104 7.35 -18.18 -23.74
CA ALA A 104 6.38 -17.81 -22.73
C ALA A 104 5.03 -17.43 -23.34
N ARG A 105 5.02 -16.66 -24.43
CA ARG A 105 3.79 -16.26 -25.16
C ARG A 105 3.03 -17.46 -25.71
N GLU A 106 3.74 -18.44 -26.25
CA GLU A 106 3.14 -19.68 -26.75
C GLU A 106 2.51 -20.48 -25.61
N THR A 107 3.21 -20.62 -24.48
CA THR A 107 2.73 -21.38 -23.31
C THR A 107 1.57 -20.70 -22.58
N LEU A 108 1.57 -19.36 -22.55
CA LEU A 108 0.48 -18.52 -22.03
C LEU A 108 -0.71 -18.41 -22.99
N GLU A 109 -0.56 -18.90 -24.24
CA GLU A 109 -1.55 -18.77 -25.31
C GLU A 109 -1.96 -17.30 -25.55
N GLY A 110 -0.96 -16.41 -25.62
CA GLY A 110 -1.15 -14.98 -25.89
C GLY A 110 -0.11 -14.08 -25.22
N GLU A 111 -0.19 -12.78 -25.50
CA GLU A 111 0.68 -11.79 -24.85
C GLU A 111 0.39 -11.69 -23.35
N PRO A 112 1.43 -11.63 -22.49
CA PRO A 112 1.24 -11.28 -21.09
C PRO A 112 0.71 -9.85 -20.98
N SER A 113 -0.25 -9.63 -20.10
CA SER A 113 -0.68 -8.28 -19.70
C SER A 113 0.16 -7.74 -18.55
N LEU A 114 0.84 -8.62 -17.81
CA LEU A 114 1.71 -8.30 -16.68
C LEU A 114 2.99 -9.14 -16.75
N VAL A 115 4.15 -8.49 -16.70
CA VAL A 115 5.45 -9.15 -16.50
C VAL A 115 6.02 -8.72 -15.16
N ALA A 116 6.44 -9.67 -14.33
CA ALA A 116 7.01 -9.40 -13.03
C ALA A 116 8.32 -10.16 -12.80
N GLY A 117 9.21 -9.62 -11.98
CA GLY A 117 10.43 -10.34 -11.60
C GLY A 117 11.18 -9.71 -10.44
N ILE A 118 12.23 -10.41 -9.99
CA ILE A 118 13.13 -9.98 -8.91
C ILE A 118 14.54 -9.78 -9.48
N GLY A 119 15.25 -8.72 -9.08
CA GLY A 119 16.64 -8.45 -9.51
C GLY A 119 16.77 -8.34 -11.03
N ALA A 120 17.54 -9.23 -11.67
CA ALA A 120 17.64 -9.30 -13.13
C ALA A 120 16.25 -9.49 -13.81
N GLY A 121 15.33 -10.23 -13.19
CA GLY A 121 13.95 -10.35 -13.65
C GLY A 121 13.17 -9.03 -13.58
N ALA A 122 13.51 -8.17 -12.61
CA ALA A 122 12.93 -6.84 -12.46
C ALA A 122 13.39 -5.90 -13.59
N SER A 123 14.67 -5.96 -13.97
CA SER A 123 15.23 -5.26 -15.13
C SER A 123 14.61 -5.74 -16.45
N PHE A 124 14.40 -7.05 -16.59
CA PHE A 124 13.71 -7.63 -17.74
C PHE A 124 12.25 -7.13 -17.85
N ALA A 125 11.52 -7.06 -16.74
CA ALA A 125 10.14 -6.58 -16.72
C ALA A 125 10.03 -5.13 -17.22
N TRP A 126 10.95 -4.25 -16.81
CA TRP A 126 11.04 -2.88 -17.34
C TRP A 126 11.33 -2.87 -18.84
N ARG A 127 12.32 -3.65 -19.29
CA ARG A 127 12.66 -3.75 -20.71
C ARG A 127 11.48 -4.22 -21.56
N TRP A 128 10.74 -5.20 -21.06
CA TRP A 128 9.51 -5.68 -21.71
C TRP A 128 8.47 -4.57 -21.81
N LEU A 129 8.24 -3.82 -20.73
CA LEU A 129 7.26 -2.72 -20.70
C LEU A 129 7.59 -1.64 -21.73
N ALA A 130 8.86 -1.28 -21.85
CA ALA A 130 9.33 -0.28 -22.80
C ALA A 130 9.09 -0.66 -24.27
N GLY A 131 8.92 -1.95 -24.56
CA GLY A 131 8.55 -2.46 -25.88
C GLY A 131 7.04 -2.55 -26.13
N GLN A 132 6.20 -2.20 -25.16
CA GLN A 132 4.74 -2.31 -25.30
C GLN A 132 4.12 -1.06 -25.95
N GLY A 133 3.03 -1.29 -26.69
CA GLY A 133 2.20 -0.25 -27.29
C GLY A 133 0.84 -0.06 -26.63
N SER A 134 0.62 -0.64 -25.44
CA SER A 134 -0.67 -0.62 -24.75
C SER A 134 -0.54 -0.04 -23.35
N ASP A 135 -1.44 0.89 -23.00
CA ASP A 135 -1.51 1.47 -21.66
C ASP A 135 -2.00 0.47 -20.60
N ASN A 136 -2.57 -0.66 -21.02
CA ASN A 136 -2.99 -1.73 -20.12
C ASN A 136 -1.85 -2.71 -19.78
N ALA A 137 -0.66 -2.56 -20.39
CA ALA A 137 0.50 -3.37 -20.04
C ALA A 137 1.04 -2.97 -18.67
N GLN A 138 1.43 -3.94 -17.85
CA GLN A 138 1.95 -3.69 -16.51
C GLN A 138 3.29 -4.38 -16.31
N ALA A 139 4.26 -3.72 -15.70
CA ALA A 139 5.49 -4.36 -15.22
C ALA A 139 5.62 -4.21 -13.71
N LEU A 140 6.03 -5.28 -13.04
CA LEU A 140 6.33 -5.30 -11.61
C LEU A 140 7.80 -5.69 -11.40
N SER A 141 8.59 -4.74 -10.93
CA SER A 141 10.03 -4.89 -10.73
C SER A 141 10.33 -4.88 -9.23
N ILE A 142 10.62 -6.05 -8.68
CA ILE A 142 11.03 -6.18 -7.28
C ILE A 142 12.56 -6.13 -7.19
N ASP A 143 13.10 -5.29 -6.31
CA ASP A 143 14.54 -5.13 -6.14
C ASP A 143 15.24 -4.73 -7.46
N PHE A 144 14.67 -3.71 -8.13
CA PHE A 144 15.25 -3.17 -9.36
C PHE A 144 16.55 -2.44 -9.06
N SER A 145 17.62 -2.77 -9.78
CA SER A 145 18.88 -2.04 -9.72
C SER A 145 19.55 -1.95 -11.09
N LEU A 146 20.07 -0.77 -11.42
CA LEU A 146 20.88 -0.50 -12.61
C LEU A 146 22.22 -1.24 -12.58
N ASP A 147 22.72 -1.60 -11.40
CA ASP A 147 23.96 -2.35 -11.22
C ASP A 147 23.80 -3.84 -11.50
N THR A 148 22.55 -4.34 -11.52
CA THR A 148 22.21 -5.74 -11.82
C THR A 148 21.25 -5.86 -13.03
N PRO A 149 21.72 -5.48 -14.23
CA PRO A 149 20.89 -5.56 -15.43
C PRO A 149 20.55 -7.01 -15.80
N ASP A 150 19.45 -7.18 -16.53
CA ASP A 150 19.01 -8.47 -17.08
C ASP A 150 20.04 -9.03 -18.07
N CYS A 151 20.54 -8.18 -18.97
CA CYS A 151 21.52 -8.55 -19.98
C CYS A 151 22.45 -7.37 -20.36
N PRO A 152 23.52 -7.59 -21.16
CA PRO A 152 24.50 -6.56 -21.49
C PRO A 152 23.96 -5.36 -22.29
N ALA A 153 22.78 -5.47 -22.90
CA ALA A 153 22.17 -4.35 -23.60
C ALA A 153 21.71 -3.28 -22.60
N ALA A 154 21.96 -2.00 -22.91
CA ALA A 154 21.47 -0.89 -22.09
C ALA A 154 19.95 -0.97 -21.87
N LEU A 155 19.50 -0.64 -20.66
CA LEU A 155 18.07 -0.55 -20.38
C LEU A 155 17.44 0.61 -21.19
N PRO A 156 16.23 0.41 -21.74
CA PRO A 156 15.49 1.50 -22.37
C PRO A 156 15.30 2.66 -21.39
N GLN A 157 15.51 3.88 -21.86
CA GLN A 157 15.47 5.07 -21.00
C GLN A 157 14.04 5.52 -20.65
N LYS A 158 13.04 5.05 -21.40
CA LYS A 158 11.62 5.38 -21.23
C LYS A 158 10.75 4.21 -21.68
N ALA A 159 9.55 4.11 -21.09
CA ALA A 159 8.45 3.29 -21.57
C ALA A 159 7.26 4.22 -21.92
N PRO A 160 6.94 4.44 -23.20
CA PRO A 160 5.88 5.37 -23.60
C PRO A 160 4.46 4.96 -23.17
N HIS A 161 4.27 3.65 -22.93
CA HIS A 161 2.98 3.05 -22.61
C HIS A 161 3.10 2.14 -21.38
N GLY A 162 1.94 1.80 -20.84
CA GLY A 162 1.78 0.86 -19.73
C GLY A 162 2.10 1.48 -18.37
N HIS A 163 2.00 0.68 -17.33
CA HIS A 163 2.25 1.08 -15.94
C HIS A 163 3.40 0.27 -15.35
N TRP A 164 4.34 0.94 -14.70
CA TRP A 164 5.46 0.30 -14.03
C TRP A 164 5.30 0.41 -12.52
N LEU A 165 5.41 -0.69 -11.79
CA LEU A 165 5.56 -0.69 -10.33
C LEU A 165 6.96 -1.21 -9.97
N ALA A 166 7.80 -0.34 -9.40
CA ALA A 166 9.09 -0.72 -8.85
C ALA A 166 9.01 -0.77 -7.32
N ALA A 167 9.34 -1.91 -6.71
CA ALA A 167 9.24 -2.07 -5.26
C ALA A 167 10.49 -2.67 -4.65
N TRP A 168 10.88 -2.15 -3.49
CA TRP A 168 12.03 -2.63 -2.74
C TRP A 168 11.64 -3.04 -1.32
N ASN A 169 12.42 -3.92 -0.73
CA ASN A 169 12.42 -4.20 0.71
C ASN A 169 13.68 -3.63 1.38
N ASP A 170 14.46 -2.83 0.66
CA ASP A 170 15.60 -2.10 1.19
C ASP A 170 15.71 -0.77 0.45
N ASN A 171 16.60 0.11 0.88
CA ASN A 171 16.85 1.33 0.14
C ASN A 171 17.51 1.00 -1.20
N PRO A 172 16.90 1.36 -2.35
CA PRO A 172 17.57 1.28 -3.64
C PRO A 172 18.80 2.18 -3.67
N ASP A 173 19.78 1.84 -4.52
CA ASP A 173 20.84 2.77 -4.89
C ASP A 173 20.27 4.04 -5.55
N ASP A 174 20.92 5.19 -5.33
CA ASP A 174 20.41 6.49 -5.82
C ASP A 174 20.19 6.51 -7.34
N PRO A 175 21.08 5.96 -8.19
CA PRO A 175 20.84 5.88 -9.62
C PRO A 175 19.56 5.13 -9.99
N SER A 176 19.29 3.99 -9.34
CA SER A 176 18.10 3.17 -9.61
C SER A 176 16.82 3.83 -9.13
N ALA A 177 16.86 4.46 -7.95
CA ALA A 177 15.73 5.24 -7.44
C ALA A 177 15.41 6.43 -8.35
N ALA A 178 16.44 7.19 -8.74
CA ALA A 178 16.29 8.33 -9.65
C ALA A 178 15.78 7.88 -11.02
N PHE A 179 16.26 6.75 -11.54
CA PHE A 179 15.77 6.19 -12.79
C PHE A 179 14.28 5.89 -12.72
N ALA A 180 13.82 5.22 -11.65
CA ALA A 180 12.41 4.87 -11.47
C ALA A 180 11.52 6.10 -11.33
N ARG A 181 11.89 7.07 -10.49
CA ARG A 181 11.11 8.32 -10.30
C ARG A 181 10.98 9.16 -11.55
N ASN A 182 11.98 9.15 -12.43
CA ASN A 182 11.95 9.95 -13.65
C ASN A 182 11.05 9.37 -14.75
N GLN A 183 10.39 8.23 -14.50
CA GLN A 183 9.44 7.65 -15.43
C GLN A 183 8.01 8.18 -15.16
N PRO A 184 7.33 8.75 -16.17
CA PRO A 184 5.99 9.32 -15.98
C PRO A 184 4.91 8.28 -15.68
N ASN A 185 5.20 7.00 -15.94
CA ASN A 185 4.31 5.87 -15.75
C ASN A 185 4.75 4.93 -14.61
N ALA A 186 5.67 5.37 -13.74
CA ALA A 186 6.14 4.58 -12.61
C ALA A 186 5.44 4.93 -11.29
N GLU A 187 5.04 3.86 -10.60
CA GLU A 187 4.80 3.82 -9.17
C GLU A 187 6.01 3.16 -8.49
N THR A 188 6.41 3.67 -7.35
CA THR A 188 7.57 3.21 -6.57
C THR A 188 7.11 2.93 -5.15
N LEU A 189 7.60 1.87 -4.54
CA LEU A 189 7.18 1.47 -3.21
C LEU A 189 8.36 0.92 -2.40
N ILE A 190 8.34 1.14 -1.08
CA ILE A 190 9.21 0.44 -0.15
C ILE A 190 8.39 -0.37 0.87
N SER A 191 8.79 -1.62 1.08
CA SER A 191 8.24 -2.53 2.08
C SER A 191 9.03 -2.49 3.38
N ASP A 192 8.57 -3.19 4.40
CA ASP A 192 9.37 -3.44 5.60
C ASP A 192 10.68 -4.14 5.24
N TYR A 193 11.78 -3.73 5.88
CA TYR A 193 13.12 -4.25 5.60
C TYR A 193 13.26 -5.77 5.76
N ASP A 194 12.52 -6.35 6.70
CA ASP A 194 12.50 -7.80 6.95
C ASP A 194 11.62 -8.58 5.96
N THR A 195 10.92 -7.90 5.04
CA THR A 195 10.07 -8.56 4.05
C THR A 195 10.95 -9.30 3.04
N ARG A 196 10.81 -10.62 2.91
CA ARG A 196 11.49 -11.37 1.84
C ARG A 196 11.02 -10.92 0.45
N LEU A 197 11.92 -10.81 -0.52
CA LEU A 197 11.59 -10.39 -1.90
C LEU A 197 10.48 -11.23 -2.55
N THR A 198 10.46 -12.54 -2.31
CA THR A 198 9.40 -13.43 -2.81
C THR A 198 8.04 -13.16 -2.17
N GLN A 199 8.03 -12.78 -0.90
CA GLN A 199 6.81 -12.35 -0.21
C GLN A 199 6.31 -11.02 -0.75
N LEU A 200 7.22 -10.05 -0.99
CA LEU A 200 6.89 -8.76 -1.59
C LEU A 200 6.31 -8.94 -3.01
N LEU A 201 6.96 -9.75 -3.85
CA LEU A 201 6.48 -10.11 -5.20
C LEU A 201 5.04 -10.65 -5.15
N ARG A 202 4.79 -11.65 -4.29
CA ARG A 202 3.46 -12.26 -4.12
C ARG A 202 2.41 -11.24 -3.69
N GLN A 203 2.72 -10.39 -2.72
CA GLN A 203 1.80 -9.36 -2.22
C GLN A 203 1.44 -8.35 -3.31
N ARG A 204 2.43 -7.85 -4.06
CA ARG A 204 2.19 -6.88 -5.14
C ARG A 204 1.48 -7.50 -6.34
N LEU A 205 1.78 -8.74 -6.71
CA LEU A 205 1.01 -9.47 -7.71
C LEU A 205 -0.46 -9.61 -7.30
N GLN A 206 -0.72 -9.94 -6.04
CA GLN A 206 -2.09 -10.05 -5.55
C GLN A 206 -2.84 -8.70 -5.66
N SER A 207 -2.19 -7.60 -5.25
CA SER A 207 -2.74 -6.23 -5.35
C SER A 207 -3.11 -5.89 -6.80
N LEU A 208 -2.13 -5.99 -7.72
CA LEU A 208 -2.30 -5.65 -9.14
C LEU A 208 -3.35 -6.51 -9.86
N LEU A 209 -3.43 -7.81 -9.52
CA LEU A 209 -4.38 -8.73 -10.15
C LEU A 209 -5.82 -8.60 -9.63
N GLN A 210 -5.99 -8.01 -8.45
CA GLN A 210 -7.30 -7.76 -7.83
C GLN A 210 -7.78 -6.32 -8.03
N ASP A 211 -7.03 -5.50 -8.77
CA ASP A 211 -7.26 -4.06 -8.93
C ASP A 211 -7.47 -3.35 -7.57
N GLN A 212 -6.76 -3.84 -6.55
CA GLN A 212 -6.75 -3.23 -5.23
C GLN A 212 -5.71 -2.11 -5.23
N GLY A 213 -6.07 -0.95 -4.68
CA GLY A 213 -5.09 0.10 -4.39
C GLY A 213 -4.13 -0.38 -3.30
N GLU A 214 -2.95 0.22 -3.25
CA GLU A 214 -1.93 -0.17 -2.29
C GLU A 214 -2.45 -0.03 -0.84
N PRO A 215 -2.33 -1.07 0.00
CA PRO A 215 -2.73 -0.97 1.39
C PRO A 215 -1.86 0.06 2.09
N LEU A 216 -2.49 0.91 2.90
CA LEU A 216 -1.78 1.89 3.72
C LEU A 216 -0.79 1.14 4.64
N PRO A 217 0.47 1.59 4.78
CA PRO A 217 1.47 0.93 5.61
C PRO A 217 1.16 1.21 7.08
N VAL A 218 0.26 0.41 7.65
CA VAL A 218 -0.28 0.63 8.99
C VAL A 218 0.25 -0.36 10.01
N VAL A 219 0.45 0.11 11.24
CA VAL A 219 0.81 -0.72 12.39
C VAL A 219 -0.30 -0.63 13.42
N GLU A 220 -0.93 -1.77 13.69
CA GLU A 220 -2.01 -1.87 14.67
C GLU A 220 -1.47 -2.05 16.09
N VAL A 221 -1.78 -1.11 16.98
CA VAL A 221 -1.48 -1.17 18.41
C VAL A 221 -2.81 -1.24 19.18
N PRO A 222 -3.38 -2.45 19.35
CA PRO A 222 -4.68 -2.61 19.98
C PRO A 222 -4.63 -2.33 21.48
N ALA A 223 -5.67 -1.68 21.99
CA ALA A 223 -5.93 -1.55 23.42
C ALA A 223 -6.59 -2.82 23.98
N THR A 224 -6.40 -3.09 25.28
CA THR A 224 -7.03 -4.24 25.93
C THR A 224 -8.54 -4.04 26.09
N ARG A 225 -9.00 -2.82 26.41
CA ARG A 225 -10.43 -2.49 26.54
C ARG A 225 -10.76 -1.19 25.78
N PRO A 226 -10.94 -1.25 24.45
CA PRO A 226 -11.12 -0.04 23.65
C PRO A 226 -12.43 0.70 23.98
N THR A 227 -12.37 2.03 24.04
CA THR A 227 -13.49 2.92 24.38
C THR A 227 -14.37 3.31 23.19
N GLY A 228 -14.08 2.77 21.99
CA GLY A 228 -14.73 3.15 20.73
C GLY A 228 -14.12 4.38 20.05
N THR A 229 -13.06 4.97 20.63
CA THR A 229 -12.21 5.96 19.97
C THR A 229 -10.94 5.29 19.46
N VAL A 230 -10.54 5.59 18.22
CA VAL A 230 -9.29 5.09 17.62
C VAL A 230 -8.40 6.27 17.22
N THR A 231 -7.12 6.22 17.57
CA THR A 231 -6.14 7.21 17.12
C THR A 231 -5.52 6.74 15.80
N LEU A 232 -5.58 7.57 14.76
CA LEU A 232 -4.82 7.40 13.52
C LEU A 232 -3.58 8.29 13.63
N PHE A 233 -2.39 7.68 13.73
CA PHE A 233 -1.15 8.37 14.06
C PHE A 233 -0.15 8.30 12.90
N TYR A 234 0.09 9.42 12.21
CA TYR A 234 1.15 9.55 11.20
C TYR A 234 2.52 9.77 11.87
N SER A 235 3.48 8.89 11.56
CA SER A 235 4.85 8.99 12.08
C SER A 235 5.63 10.20 11.54
N GLY A 236 6.83 10.40 12.09
CA GLY A 236 7.85 11.24 11.46
C GLY A 236 8.39 10.67 10.15
N ASP A 237 9.33 11.40 9.55
CA ASP A 237 9.99 11.07 8.28
C ASP A 237 10.86 9.80 8.34
N GLY A 238 11.32 9.43 9.54
CA GLY A 238 11.95 8.14 9.79
C GLY A 238 11.01 6.93 9.68
N GLY A 239 9.69 7.11 9.55
CA GLY A 239 8.72 6.01 9.59
C GLY A 239 8.36 5.58 11.00
N TRP A 240 7.66 4.44 11.16
CA TRP A 240 7.07 4.03 12.43
C TRP A 240 8.10 3.48 13.45
N ARG A 241 8.82 4.36 14.15
CA ARG A 241 9.89 4.01 15.09
C ARG A 241 9.93 4.88 16.35
N ASP A 242 10.82 4.53 17.29
CA ASP A 242 11.19 5.31 18.48
C ASP A 242 10.01 6.00 19.20
N LEU A 243 9.86 7.32 19.02
CA LEU A 243 8.82 8.15 19.65
C LEU A 243 7.42 7.67 19.28
N ASP A 244 7.14 7.48 17.98
CA ASP A 244 5.81 7.13 17.47
C ASP A 244 5.31 5.83 18.10
N ARG A 245 6.18 4.81 18.09
CA ARG A 245 5.89 3.51 18.67
C ARG A 245 5.72 3.59 20.19
N ALA A 246 6.63 4.26 20.90
CA ALA A 246 6.59 4.34 22.35
C ALA A 246 5.35 5.08 22.85
N VAL A 247 4.99 6.20 22.22
CA VAL A 247 3.78 6.95 22.56
C VAL A 247 2.53 6.12 22.26
N ALA A 248 2.46 5.44 21.10
CA ALA A 248 1.33 4.58 20.76
C ALA A 248 1.16 3.42 21.75
N ASP A 249 2.25 2.77 22.16
CA ASP A 249 2.25 1.71 23.17
C ASP A 249 1.74 2.23 24.52
N GLU A 250 2.17 3.42 24.95
CA GLU A 250 1.71 4.05 26.19
C GLU A 250 0.23 4.48 26.15
N MET A 251 -0.27 4.90 24.98
CA MET A 251 -1.70 5.19 24.76
C MET A 251 -2.54 3.91 24.81
N ALA A 252 -2.10 2.83 24.15
CA ALA A 252 -2.82 1.55 24.12
C ALA A 252 -2.90 0.88 25.50
N LYS A 253 -1.83 1.00 26.32
CA LYS A 253 -1.84 0.58 27.74
C LYS A 253 -2.91 1.29 28.57
N ARG A 254 -3.35 2.48 28.13
CA ARG A 254 -4.36 3.32 28.78
C ARG A 254 -5.71 3.24 28.06
N ASP A 255 -5.95 2.15 27.34
CA ASP A 255 -7.23 1.82 26.68
C ASP A 255 -7.58 2.67 25.44
N TYR A 256 -6.61 3.41 24.88
CA TYR A 256 -6.75 4.13 23.61
C TYR A 256 -6.03 3.39 22.47
N PRO A 257 -6.73 2.61 21.63
CA PRO A 257 -6.10 1.89 20.52
C PRO A 257 -5.53 2.86 19.48
N VAL A 258 -4.39 2.51 18.91
CA VAL A 258 -3.68 3.31 17.91
C VAL A 258 -3.49 2.51 16.63
N VAL A 259 -3.73 3.16 15.50
CA VAL A 259 -3.31 2.72 14.18
C VAL A 259 -2.21 3.67 13.74
N GLY A 260 -0.98 3.20 13.78
CA GLY A 260 0.16 3.93 13.23
C GLY A 260 0.13 3.90 11.71
N ILE A 261 0.46 5.01 11.07
CA ILE A 261 0.71 5.13 9.63
C ILE A 261 2.19 5.45 9.47
N ASP A 262 2.94 4.52 8.87
CA ASP A 262 4.34 4.72 8.55
C ASP A 262 4.47 5.75 7.42
N ALA A 263 4.78 7.00 7.79
CA ALA A 263 4.84 8.11 6.85
C ALA A 263 5.97 7.93 5.83
N LEU A 264 7.11 7.33 6.20
CA LEU A 264 8.21 7.01 5.28
C LEU A 264 7.75 6.13 4.14
N ARG A 265 7.05 5.04 4.48
CA ARG A 265 6.54 4.11 3.47
C ARG A 265 5.39 4.70 2.69
N TYR A 266 4.52 5.46 3.36
CA TYR A 266 3.31 6.01 2.74
C TYR A 266 3.60 7.14 1.75
N PHE A 267 4.51 8.05 2.13
CA PHE A 267 4.98 9.16 1.32
C PHE A 267 6.30 8.85 0.60
N TRP A 268 6.63 7.56 0.43
CA TRP A 268 7.75 7.09 -0.42
C TRP A 268 7.62 7.59 -1.86
N GLN A 269 6.38 7.84 -2.28
CA GLN A 269 6.07 8.68 -3.43
C GLN A 269 5.25 9.87 -3.01
N HIS A 270 5.39 10.94 -3.79
CA HIS A 270 4.52 12.10 -3.68
C HIS A 270 3.04 11.69 -3.68
N LYS A 271 2.31 12.14 -2.65
CA LYS A 271 0.86 12.03 -2.56
C LYS A 271 0.28 13.43 -2.47
N SER A 272 -0.73 13.72 -3.29
CA SER A 272 -1.43 15.00 -3.17
C SER A 272 -2.25 15.03 -1.86
N PRO A 273 -2.53 16.23 -1.30
CA PRO A 273 -3.42 16.37 -0.15
C PRO A 273 -4.80 15.72 -0.34
N GLU A 274 -5.33 15.77 -1.57
CA GLU A 274 -6.61 15.14 -1.93
C GLU A 274 -6.52 13.61 -1.89
N GLN A 275 -5.43 13.03 -2.40
CA GLN A 275 -5.19 11.60 -2.32
C GLN A 275 -5.04 11.17 -0.85
N GLY A 276 -4.26 11.92 -0.06
CA GLY A 276 -4.08 11.62 1.36
C GLY A 276 -5.37 11.71 2.18
N ALA A 277 -6.25 12.67 1.87
CA ALA A 277 -7.56 12.77 2.52
C ALA A 277 -8.48 11.61 2.13
N ALA A 278 -8.47 11.18 0.87
CA ALA A 278 -9.26 10.02 0.41
C ALA A 278 -8.77 8.72 1.08
N ASP A 279 -7.46 8.56 1.23
CA ASP A 279 -6.83 7.44 1.90
C ASP A 279 -7.15 7.43 3.41
N LEU A 280 -7.07 8.58 4.07
CA LEU A 280 -7.48 8.74 5.47
C LEU A 280 -8.96 8.41 5.68
N SER A 281 -9.85 8.86 4.79
CA SER A 281 -11.28 8.53 4.83
C SER A 281 -11.53 7.02 4.66
N ARG A 282 -10.79 6.37 3.75
CA ARG A 282 -10.81 4.91 3.57
C ARG A 282 -10.35 4.19 4.84
N LEU A 283 -9.27 4.66 5.48
CA LEU A 283 -8.77 4.10 6.72
C LEU A 283 -9.79 4.23 7.86
N MET A 284 -10.41 5.41 8.02
CA MET A 284 -11.50 5.59 8.99
C MET A 284 -12.66 4.63 8.72
N LYS A 285 -13.03 4.42 7.45
CA LYS A 285 -14.06 3.43 7.07
C LYS A 285 -13.66 2.01 7.44
N GLU A 286 -12.41 1.63 7.21
CA GLU A 286 -11.89 0.33 7.58
C GLU A 286 -12.00 0.10 9.09
N TYR A 287 -11.52 1.03 9.93
CA TYR A 287 -11.51 0.85 11.38
C TYR A 287 -12.88 1.02 12.05
N ARG A 288 -13.84 1.69 11.40
CA ARG A 288 -15.26 1.58 11.77
C ARG A 288 -15.75 0.13 11.68
N GLY A 289 -15.38 -0.58 10.61
CA GLY A 289 -15.77 -1.98 10.40
C GLY A 289 -14.95 -2.97 11.23
N LYS A 290 -13.63 -2.78 11.27
CA LYS A 290 -12.66 -3.71 11.88
C LYS A 290 -12.68 -3.65 13.40
N TRP A 291 -12.67 -2.45 13.98
CA TRP A 291 -12.55 -2.23 15.42
C TRP A 291 -13.81 -1.62 16.06
N GLY A 292 -14.86 -1.37 15.27
CA GLY A 292 -16.07 -0.73 15.77
C GLY A 292 -15.85 0.72 16.20
N ALA A 293 -14.86 1.40 15.60
CA ALA A 293 -14.56 2.80 15.90
C ALA A 293 -15.79 3.68 15.69
N LYS A 294 -16.10 4.52 16.67
CA LYS A 294 -17.20 5.50 16.65
C LYS A 294 -16.67 6.92 16.51
N ARG A 295 -15.50 7.18 17.08
CA ARG A 295 -14.80 8.46 17.04
C ARG A 295 -13.33 8.25 16.70
N PHE A 296 -12.70 9.29 16.20
CA PHE A 296 -11.30 9.27 15.82
C PHE A 296 -10.52 10.39 16.49
N VAL A 297 -9.26 10.10 16.80
CA VAL A 297 -8.23 11.11 17.07
C VAL A 297 -7.27 11.06 15.90
N LEU A 298 -6.88 12.21 15.36
CA LEU A 298 -5.81 12.30 14.38
C LEU A 298 -4.55 12.79 15.10
N ALA A 299 -3.45 12.07 14.98
CA ALA A 299 -2.17 12.46 15.54
C ALA A 299 -1.09 12.45 14.44
N GLY A 300 -0.14 13.37 14.53
CA GLY A 300 1.00 13.43 13.63
C GLY A 300 2.23 13.91 14.37
N TYR A 301 3.39 13.28 14.10
CA TYR A 301 4.69 13.69 14.65
C TYR A 301 5.60 14.17 13.53
N SER A 302 6.27 15.31 13.74
CA SER A 302 7.22 15.91 12.78
C SER A 302 6.57 16.01 11.39
N PHE A 303 7.14 15.35 10.38
CA PHE A 303 6.56 15.22 9.04
C PHE A 303 5.07 14.83 9.05
N GLY A 304 4.67 13.87 9.89
CA GLY A 304 3.27 13.48 10.05
C GLY A 304 2.37 14.62 10.57
N ALA A 305 2.91 15.50 11.43
CA ALA A 305 2.20 16.70 11.89
C ALA A 305 2.06 17.74 10.77
N ASP A 306 3.05 17.86 9.90
CA ASP A 306 3.07 18.85 8.82
C ASP A 306 1.99 18.58 7.76
N VAL A 307 1.79 17.30 7.41
CA VAL A 307 0.81 16.91 6.36
C VAL A 307 -0.62 16.87 6.89
N LEU A 308 -0.83 16.56 8.17
CA LEU A 308 -2.14 16.22 8.73
C LEU A 308 -3.19 17.35 8.63
N PRO A 309 -2.86 18.64 8.83
CA PRO A 309 -3.82 19.73 8.62
C PRO A 309 -4.41 19.73 7.21
N ALA A 310 -3.56 19.53 6.19
CA ALA A 310 -3.99 19.51 4.80
C ALA A 310 -4.92 18.32 4.49
N LEU A 311 -4.62 17.15 5.08
CA LEU A 311 -5.46 15.96 4.94
C LEU A 311 -6.83 16.17 5.61
N TYR A 312 -6.85 16.67 6.84
CA TYR A 312 -8.08 16.92 7.57
C TYR A 312 -9.00 17.90 6.84
N ASN A 313 -8.45 19.01 6.33
CA ASN A 313 -9.22 20.05 5.63
C ASN A 313 -9.93 19.53 4.37
N ARG A 314 -9.45 18.44 3.79
CA ARG A 314 -9.99 17.82 2.57
C ARG A 314 -10.82 16.56 2.85
N LEU A 315 -10.96 16.14 4.11
CA LEU A 315 -11.85 15.03 4.47
C LEU A 315 -13.32 15.36 4.15
N PRO A 316 -14.13 14.35 3.81
CA PRO A 316 -15.58 14.50 3.81
C PRO A 316 -16.08 15.01 5.17
N LYS A 317 -17.05 15.92 5.17
CA LYS A 317 -17.60 16.52 6.40
C LYS A 317 -18.02 15.47 7.44
N ALA A 318 -18.61 14.37 7.00
CA ALA A 318 -19.02 13.27 7.88
C ALA A 318 -17.85 12.57 8.60
N ASP A 319 -16.67 12.54 7.98
CA ASP A 319 -15.45 12.03 8.61
C ASP A 319 -14.84 13.11 9.53
N GLN A 320 -14.79 14.38 9.10
CA GLN A 320 -14.38 15.49 9.97
C GLN A 320 -15.19 15.54 11.28
N ASP A 321 -16.48 15.26 11.22
CA ASP A 321 -17.39 15.26 12.38
C ASP A 321 -17.15 14.11 13.35
N GLN A 322 -16.49 13.04 12.92
CA GLN A 322 -16.08 11.92 13.77
C GLN A 322 -14.72 12.14 14.44
N VAL A 323 -13.97 13.16 14.03
CA VAL A 323 -12.69 13.52 14.65
C VAL A 323 -12.92 14.38 15.89
N ASP A 324 -12.50 13.88 17.05
CA ASP A 324 -12.60 14.56 18.36
C ASP A 324 -11.41 15.48 18.63
N ALA A 325 -10.21 15.05 18.22
CA ALA A 325 -8.98 15.77 18.49
C ALA A 325 -8.00 15.62 17.32
N ILE A 326 -7.18 16.66 17.13
CA ILE A 326 -6.06 16.72 16.21
C ILE A 326 -4.83 17.07 17.05
N LEU A 327 -3.88 16.14 17.15
CA LEU A 327 -2.66 16.25 17.95
C LEU A 327 -1.48 16.46 17.00
N LEU A 328 -0.87 17.64 17.02
CA LEU A 328 0.25 18.01 16.17
C LEU A 328 1.52 18.08 17.02
N LEU A 329 2.39 17.10 16.89
CA LEU A 329 3.64 16.98 17.66
C LEU A 329 4.82 17.44 16.80
N ALA A 330 5.55 18.45 17.28
CA ALA A 330 6.74 18.99 16.61
C ALA A 330 6.43 19.49 15.19
N LEU A 331 5.28 20.17 15.05
CA LEU A 331 4.86 20.79 13.80
C LEU A 331 5.87 21.84 13.35
N ALA A 332 6.35 21.75 12.10
CA ALA A 332 7.24 22.71 11.49
C ALA A 332 6.48 23.86 10.82
N ARG A 333 7.16 24.97 10.52
CA ARG A 333 6.59 26.12 9.77
C ARG A 333 6.47 25.87 8.27
N SER A 334 7.31 24.99 7.72
CA SER A 334 7.21 24.43 6.38
C SER A 334 7.33 22.92 6.44
N GLY A 335 6.70 22.23 5.51
CA GLY A 335 6.80 20.78 5.36
C GLY A 335 6.70 20.39 3.89
N SER A 336 7.21 19.22 3.54
CA SER A 336 7.06 18.65 2.20
C SER A 336 5.95 17.58 2.21
N PHE A 337 5.31 17.30 1.07
CA PHE A 337 4.44 16.12 0.88
C PHE A 337 5.22 14.92 0.31
N GLU A 338 6.53 14.91 0.57
CA GLU A 338 7.51 13.89 0.18
C GLU A 338 8.62 13.90 1.24
N ILE A 339 9.02 12.72 1.72
CA ILE A 339 10.13 12.61 2.67
C ILE A 339 11.45 12.61 1.89
N GLU A 340 12.25 13.64 2.12
CA GLU A 340 13.60 13.73 1.58
C GLU A 340 14.59 13.01 2.50
N VAL A 341 14.87 11.74 2.24
CA VAL A 341 15.99 11.06 2.91
C VAL A 341 17.30 11.65 2.37
N GLN A 342 18.12 12.24 3.25
CA GLN A 342 19.45 12.74 2.87
C GLN A 342 20.25 11.66 2.12
N GLY A 343 20.77 11.99 0.94
CA GLY A 343 21.51 11.09 0.05
C GLY A 343 20.79 10.75 -1.26
N TRP A 344 19.46 10.90 -1.32
CA TRP A 344 18.61 10.27 -2.34
C TRP A 344 18.03 11.23 -3.42
N LEU A 345 18.68 12.38 -3.62
CA LEU A 345 18.15 13.56 -4.32
C LEU A 345 17.85 13.35 -5.83
N GLY A 346 16.56 13.19 -6.14
CA GLY A 346 15.94 13.62 -7.40
C GLY A 346 14.87 14.67 -7.08
N LYS A 347 14.79 15.76 -7.88
CA LYS A 347 13.99 16.99 -7.70
C LYS A 347 13.04 17.00 -6.49
N ALA A 348 13.40 17.81 -5.48
CA ALA A 348 12.55 18.20 -4.37
C ALA A 348 11.11 18.49 -4.81
N GLY A 349 10.13 17.85 -4.17
CA GLY A 349 8.82 18.46 -4.03
C GLY A 349 8.99 19.84 -3.38
N GLN A 350 8.28 20.87 -3.87
CA GLN A 350 8.37 22.18 -3.23
C GLN A 350 7.82 22.08 -1.81
N GLU A 351 8.64 22.40 -0.80
CA GLU A 351 8.16 22.62 0.56
C GLU A 351 6.96 23.58 0.52
N ALA A 352 5.88 23.20 1.19
CA ALA A 352 4.69 24.00 1.35
C ALA A 352 4.65 24.60 2.76
N ALA A 353 4.23 25.85 2.87
CA ALA A 353 3.97 26.45 4.17
C ALA A 353 2.82 25.70 4.87
N THR A 354 3.04 25.27 6.12
CA THR A 354 2.02 24.55 6.91
C THR A 354 0.95 25.47 7.47
N GLY A 355 1.31 26.75 7.74
CA GLY A 355 0.45 27.77 8.33
C GLY A 355 -0.93 27.93 7.69
N PRO A 356 -1.05 28.09 6.35
CA PRO A 356 -2.34 28.22 5.69
C PRO A 356 -3.29 27.03 5.87
N GLU A 357 -2.77 25.82 6.07
CA GLU A 357 -3.60 24.64 6.35
C GLU A 357 -3.90 24.51 7.85
N LEU A 358 -2.96 24.88 8.73
CA LEU A 358 -3.16 24.97 10.17
C LEU A 358 -4.28 25.96 10.53
N GLU A 359 -4.27 27.16 9.95
CA GLU A 359 -5.26 28.23 10.20
C GLU A 359 -6.71 27.82 9.94
N LYS A 360 -6.93 26.84 9.05
CA LYS A 360 -8.26 26.33 8.67
C LYS A 360 -8.81 25.29 9.65
N LEU A 361 -7.98 24.76 10.56
CA LEU A 361 -8.42 23.75 11.51
C LEU A 361 -9.39 24.32 12.55
N PRO A 362 -10.37 23.53 13.02
CA PRO A 362 -11.21 23.94 14.13
C PRO A 362 -10.39 23.99 15.42
N ALA A 363 -10.13 25.19 15.92
CA ALA A 363 -9.31 25.44 17.11
C ALA A 363 -9.69 24.57 18.32
N SER A 364 -10.99 24.28 18.51
CA SER A 364 -11.49 23.44 19.59
C SER A 364 -10.99 21.98 19.54
N LYS A 365 -10.52 21.50 18.39
CA LYS A 365 -10.00 20.13 18.23
C LYS A 365 -8.48 20.07 18.34
N VAL A 366 -7.76 21.19 18.21
CA VAL A 366 -6.30 21.18 17.99
C VAL A 366 -5.53 21.27 19.30
N LEU A 367 -4.60 20.33 19.53
CA LEU A 367 -3.48 20.47 20.46
C LEU A 367 -2.18 20.52 19.62
N CYS A 368 -1.38 21.57 19.81
CA CYS A 368 -0.08 21.72 19.17
C CYS A 368 1.02 21.61 20.22
N VAL A 369 1.90 20.62 20.09
CA VAL A 369 2.94 20.26 21.07
C VAL A 369 4.32 20.57 20.48
N PHE A 370 5.17 21.26 21.24
CA PHE A 370 6.53 21.61 20.80
C PHE A 370 7.51 21.59 21.97
N GLY A 371 8.77 21.24 21.68
CA GLY A 371 9.86 21.37 22.63
C GLY A 371 10.24 22.83 22.83
N LYS A 372 10.66 23.19 24.04
CA LYS A 372 11.13 24.54 24.36
C LYS A 372 12.31 24.98 23.49
N GLU A 373 13.14 24.04 23.04
CA GLU A 373 14.26 24.31 22.16
C GLU A 373 13.83 24.62 20.71
N GLU A 374 12.58 24.29 20.33
CA GLU A 374 12.04 24.42 18.98
C GLU A 374 11.13 25.66 18.80
N VAL A 375 11.01 26.52 19.81
CA VAL A 375 10.05 27.65 19.81
C VAL A 375 10.16 28.52 18.56
N SER A 376 11.38 28.80 18.09
CA SER A 376 11.63 29.67 16.94
C SER A 376 11.34 29.04 15.58
N GLU A 377 11.20 27.72 15.52
CA GLU A 377 11.01 26.94 14.28
C GLU A 377 9.66 26.21 14.24
N SER A 378 8.98 26.11 15.38
CA SER A 378 7.68 25.46 15.48
C SER A 378 6.57 26.24 14.75
N GLY A 379 5.75 25.50 14.01
CA GLY A 379 4.48 25.96 13.44
C GLY A 379 3.42 26.23 14.52
N CYS A 380 3.59 25.74 15.75
CA CYS A 380 2.68 26.04 16.86
C CYS A 380 2.80 27.49 17.36
N THR A 381 3.93 28.15 17.10
CA THR A 381 4.23 29.51 17.57
C THR A 381 4.12 30.56 16.46
N GLN A 382 3.75 30.14 15.25
CA GLN A 382 3.61 31.05 14.11
C GLN A 382 2.32 31.89 14.19
N PRO A 383 2.31 33.11 13.64
CA PRO A 383 1.07 33.89 13.51
C PRO A 383 0.00 33.08 12.76
N GLY A 384 -1.25 33.10 13.26
CA GLY A 384 -2.35 32.34 12.68
C GLY A 384 -2.49 30.91 13.21
N ALA A 385 -1.55 30.40 14.01
CA ALA A 385 -1.71 29.11 14.68
C ALA A 385 -2.98 29.07 15.54
N VAL A 386 -3.74 27.98 15.42
CA VAL A 386 -5.00 27.76 16.13
C VAL A 386 -4.90 26.61 17.12
N GLY A 387 -5.74 26.65 18.15
CA GLY A 387 -5.82 25.59 19.16
C GLY A 387 -5.02 25.87 20.43
N GLU A 388 -4.85 24.82 21.23
CA GLU A 388 -4.12 24.86 22.48
C GLU A 388 -2.66 24.50 22.27
N ASN A 389 -1.75 25.34 22.76
CA ASN A 389 -0.31 25.09 22.73
C ASN A 389 0.14 24.38 24.02
N LEU A 390 0.97 23.34 23.86
CA LEU A 390 1.63 22.63 24.94
C LEU A 390 3.14 22.66 24.72
N GLU A 391 3.82 23.55 25.44
CA GLU A 391 5.29 23.58 25.50
C GLU A 391 5.79 22.50 26.46
N LEU A 392 6.77 21.71 26.03
CA LEU A 392 7.45 20.69 26.83
C LEU A 392 8.96 20.97 26.95
N PRO A 393 9.64 20.45 27.99
CA PRO A 393 11.10 20.43 28.04
C PRO A 393 11.73 19.71 26.83
N GLY A 394 13.00 20.02 26.55
CA GLY A 394 13.77 19.43 25.45
C GLY A 394 13.49 20.04 24.08
N GLY A 395 13.96 19.35 23.05
CA GLY A 395 13.71 19.63 21.63
C GLY A 395 12.76 18.62 20.98
N HIS A 396 13.07 18.23 19.74
CA HIS A 396 12.21 17.43 18.86
C HIS A 396 11.68 16.12 19.45
N HIS A 397 12.42 15.50 20.37
CA HIS A 397 12.06 14.23 21.02
C HIS A 397 11.53 14.36 22.46
N TYR A 398 11.32 15.58 22.96
CA TYR A 398 10.73 15.87 24.29
C TYR A 398 11.42 15.17 25.48
N ASP A 399 12.76 15.17 25.50
CA ASP A 399 13.61 14.47 26.49
C ASP A 399 13.29 12.97 26.62
N GLU A 400 12.72 12.35 25.58
CA GLU A 400 12.36 10.92 25.52
C GLU A 400 11.38 10.47 26.61
N ASN A 401 10.67 11.40 27.26
CA ASN A 401 9.69 11.09 28.30
C ASN A 401 8.31 10.74 27.71
N TYR A 402 8.29 9.67 26.90
CA TYR A 402 7.10 9.24 26.15
C TYR A 402 5.90 8.84 27.02
N PRO A 403 6.06 8.24 28.23
CA PRO A 403 4.93 8.01 29.13
C PRO A 403 4.25 9.31 29.57
N ALA A 404 5.03 10.33 29.94
CA ALA A 404 4.48 11.62 30.35
C ALA A 404 3.85 12.37 29.16
N LEU A 405 4.43 12.24 27.97
CA LEU A 405 3.85 12.76 26.74
C LEU A 405 2.47 12.12 26.48
N ALA A 406 2.39 10.78 26.46
CA ALA A 406 1.14 10.06 26.24
C ALA A 406 0.04 10.46 27.24
N GLU A 407 0.36 10.62 28.51
CA GLU A 407 -0.60 11.09 29.52
C GLU A 407 -1.16 12.48 29.21
N LYS A 408 -0.31 13.42 28.79
CA LYS A 408 -0.75 14.77 28.40
C LYS A 408 -1.61 14.74 27.15
N LEU A 409 -1.27 13.92 26.16
CA LEU A 409 -2.06 13.74 24.94
C LEU A 409 -3.45 13.19 25.26
N LEU A 410 -3.54 12.15 26.10
CA LEU A 410 -4.82 11.56 26.49
C LEU A 410 -5.68 12.52 27.31
N ALA A 411 -5.09 13.30 28.21
CA ALA A 411 -5.80 14.35 28.93
C ALA A 411 -6.38 15.41 27.98
N ALA A 412 -5.61 15.79 26.95
CA ALA A 412 -6.06 16.71 25.90
C ALA A 412 -7.19 16.13 25.03
N VAL A 413 -7.14 14.82 24.72
CA VAL A 413 -8.22 14.11 24.02
C VAL A 413 -9.50 14.13 24.86
N ALA A 414 -9.42 13.72 26.13
CA ALA A 414 -10.57 13.68 27.04
C ALA A 414 -11.25 15.05 27.18
N LYS A 415 -10.45 16.11 27.38
CA LYS A 415 -10.92 17.50 27.44
C LYS A 415 -11.75 17.91 26.21
N ARG A 416 -11.32 17.50 25.01
CA ARG A 416 -12.00 17.83 23.74
C ARG A 416 -13.27 17.02 23.53
N GLN A 417 -13.27 15.75 23.95
CA GLN A 417 -14.46 14.90 23.93
C GLN A 417 -15.55 15.42 24.87
N GLU A 418 -15.18 15.94 26.04
CA GLU A 418 -16.13 16.57 26.96
C GLU A 418 -16.76 17.84 26.38
N SER A 419 -16.01 18.65 25.61
CA SER A 419 -16.58 19.82 24.94
C SER A 419 -17.55 19.42 23.83
N VAL A 420 -17.23 18.41 23.03
CA VAL A 420 -18.10 17.92 21.95
C VAL A 420 -19.40 17.34 22.50
N ALA A 421 -19.40 16.74 23.69
CA ALA A 421 -20.61 16.20 24.31
C ALA A 421 -21.58 17.27 24.87
N LYS A 422 -21.14 18.52 24.98
CA LYS A 422 -21.93 19.64 25.53
C LYS A 422 -22.54 20.54 24.45
N ASP A 423 -22.03 20.48 23.23
CA ASP A 423 -22.55 21.16 22.03
C ASP A 423 -23.56 20.26 21.29
#